data_AF-A0A8C6FPQ0-F1
#
_entry.id   AF-A0A8C6FPQ0-F1
#
_cell.length_a   1.000
_cell.length_b   1.000
_cell.length_c   1.000
_cell.angle_alpha   90.00
_cell.angle_beta   90.00
_cell.angle_gamma   90.00
#
_symmetry.space_group_name_H-M   'P 1'
#
loop_
_entity.id
_entity.type
_entity.pdbx_description
1 polymer ?
#
loop_
_entity_poly.entity_id
_entity_poly.type
_entity_poly.pdbx_seq_one_letter_code
_entity_poly.pdbx_strand_id
1 'polypeptide(L)'
;MALSPGWRVFASFPMNRYVVLWKAVRSSGFPLFPWGHCPWRGIGSLLDPEMKAFLEENTEVTSSGSLTPEIQLRLLTPRCKFWWERADLWPLRDPYWAIYWPGGQALSRYLLDNPDVVRGKSVLDIGSGCGATAIAAKMSGALRILANDIDPIAGMAITLNCELNQLNPFPILIKNILDLEQDKWDLVVLGDMFYDEDLADSLLQWLKNCFETHRTQVLIGDPGRPQFTGHSIQHQLHKVAEYSLPEPTRQDNNGLTTSTVWQFQP
;
A
#
# COMPACT_ATOMS: atom_id res chain seq x y z
N MET A 1 9.83 20.22 22.37
CA MET A 1 10.42 19.30 21.39
C MET A 1 9.36 18.25 21.08
N ALA A 2 8.65 18.39 19.98
CA ALA A 2 7.67 17.39 19.56
C ALA A 2 8.43 16.15 19.07
N LEU A 3 8.23 15.03 19.75
CA LEU A 3 8.75 13.73 19.34
C LEU A 3 8.05 13.35 18.02
N SER A 4 8.84 13.05 16.99
CA SER A 4 8.34 12.58 15.70
C SER A 4 7.41 11.37 15.92
N PRO A 5 6.27 11.27 15.20
CA PRO A 5 5.37 10.14 15.33
C PRO A 5 6.09 8.81 15.10
N GLY A 6 5.85 7.81 15.97
CA GLY A 6 6.57 6.53 15.95
C GLY A 6 6.56 5.83 14.58
N TRP A 7 5.45 5.89 13.84
CA TRP A 7 5.32 5.35 12.48
C TRP A 7 6.26 5.99 11.44
N ARG A 8 6.88 7.14 11.73
CA ARG A 8 7.93 7.74 10.86
C ARG A 8 9.34 7.20 11.12
N VAL A 9 9.57 6.70 12.33
CA VAL A 9 10.90 6.22 12.79
C VAL A 9 11.09 4.73 12.46
N PHE A 10 10.01 3.96 12.29
CA PHE A 10 10.08 2.53 12.00
C PHE A 10 10.54 2.17 10.57
N ALA A 11 10.72 3.15 9.68
CA ALA A 11 11.28 2.91 8.35
C ALA A 11 12.80 2.66 8.33
N SER A 12 13.51 2.66 9.47
CA SER A 12 15.00 2.59 9.48
C SER A 12 15.69 1.84 10.62
N PHE A 13 15.02 1.05 11.47
CA PHE A 13 15.69 0.19 12.47
C PHE A 13 15.00 -1.17 12.65
N PRO A 14 15.74 -2.26 12.96
CA PRO A 14 15.23 -3.62 12.93
C PRO A 14 14.15 -3.81 13.98
N MET A 15 13.07 -4.50 13.58
CA MET A 15 11.93 -4.81 14.42
C MET A 15 12.41 -5.58 15.65
N ASN A 16 12.30 -4.98 16.83
CA ASN A 16 12.63 -5.66 18.07
C ASN A 16 11.62 -6.80 18.27
N ARG A 17 12.15 -8.03 18.39
CA ARG A 17 11.40 -9.27 18.61
C ARG A 17 10.37 -9.12 19.73
N TYR A 18 9.10 -9.00 19.37
CA TYR A 18 8.00 -9.47 20.21
C TYR A 18 7.18 -10.49 19.43
N VAL A 19 7.73 -11.70 19.40
CA VAL A 19 6.95 -12.93 19.32
C VAL A 19 5.97 -12.90 20.49
N VAL A 20 4.69 -12.60 20.23
CA VAL A 20 3.65 -12.85 21.23
C VAL A 20 3.35 -14.34 21.22
N LEU A 21 4.05 -15.04 22.11
CA LEU A 21 3.79 -16.41 22.48
C LEU A 21 2.39 -16.50 23.09
N TRP A 22 1.54 -17.34 22.49
CA TRP A 22 0.28 -17.76 23.10
C TRP A 22 0.57 -18.52 24.39
N LYS A 23 0.06 -18.02 25.53
CA LYS A 23 -0.17 -18.83 26.72
C LYS A 23 -1.53 -18.51 27.32
N ALA A 24 -2.34 -19.55 27.41
CA ALA A 24 -3.64 -19.56 28.04
C ALA A 24 -3.53 -19.21 29.53
N VAL A 25 -4.34 -18.25 29.97
CA VAL A 25 -4.74 -18.12 31.38
C VAL A 25 -6.24 -17.88 31.41
N ARG A 26 -6.97 -18.86 31.94
CA ARG A 26 -8.37 -18.71 32.39
C ARG A 26 -8.35 -17.80 33.62
N SER A 27 -9.16 -16.73 33.62
CA SER A 27 -10.31 -16.57 34.55
C SER A 27 -10.76 -15.10 34.66
N SER A 28 -12.08 -14.94 34.49
CA SER A 28 -13.01 -13.96 35.09
C SER A 28 -12.90 -12.45 34.79
N GLY A 29 -13.82 -11.98 33.94
CA GLY A 29 -14.78 -10.91 34.30
C GLY A 29 -14.77 -9.63 33.48
N PHE A 30 -15.94 -9.32 32.87
CA PHE A 30 -16.38 -8.09 32.15
C PHE A 30 -16.25 -8.05 30.61
N PRO A 31 -17.22 -7.41 29.91
CA PRO A 31 -18.23 -8.14 29.15
C PRO A 31 -17.88 -8.40 27.69
N LEU A 32 -18.41 -9.53 27.21
CA LEU A 32 -18.36 -10.04 25.85
C LEU A 32 -19.10 -9.12 24.88
N PHE A 33 -18.38 -8.48 23.95
CA PHE A 33 -18.94 -8.19 22.64
C PHE A 33 -18.87 -9.50 21.82
N PRO A 34 -19.99 -9.99 21.24
CA PRO A 34 -19.99 -11.30 20.60
C PRO A 34 -19.18 -11.27 19.31
N TRP A 35 -18.25 -12.21 19.20
CA TRP A 35 -17.63 -12.61 17.94
C TRP A 35 -18.68 -13.20 17.00
N GLY A 36 -18.64 -12.82 15.73
CA GLY A 36 -19.29 -13.59 14.67
C GLY A 36 -19.65 -12.73 13.47
N HIS A 37 -19.08 -13.08 12.32
CA HIS A 37 -19.35 -12.57 10.97
C HIS A 37 -18.59 -11.30 10.56
N CYS A 38 -17.48 -11.52 9.84
CA CYS A 38 -16.87 -10.52 8.98
C CYS A 38 -17.51 -10.66 7.59
N PRO A 39 -18.42 -9.78 7.13
CA PRO A 39 -19.18 -9.97 5.92
C PRO A 39 -18.61 -9.10 4.79
N TRP A 40 -17.33 -9.27 4.46
CA TRP A 40 -16.76 -8.58 3.30
C TRP A 40 -16.44 -9.59 2.20
N ARG A 41 -17.49 -10.31 1.77
CA ARG A 41 -17.62 -10.85 0.40
C ARG A 41 -18.76 -10.08 -0.25
N GLY A 42 -18.44 -9.14 -1.13
CA GLY A 42 -19.45 -8.48 -1.93
C GLY A 42 -18.92 -7.24 -2.60
N ILE A 43 -18.98 -7.23 -3.93
CA ILE A 43 -19.08 -6.00 -4.71
C ILE A 43 -20.23 -5.18 -4.09
N GLY A 44 -19.93 -4.00 -3.55
CA GLY A 44 -20.94 -3.02 -3.14
C GLY A 44 -21.39 -3.01 -1.68
N SER A 45 -20.57 -3.45 -0.72
CA SER A 45 -20.88 -3.18 0.70
C SER A 45 -20.71 -1.69 0.98
N LEU A 46 -21.80 -1.00 1.36
CA LEU A 46 -21.74 0.40 1.78
C LEU A 46 -20.63 0.58 2.82
N LEU A 47 -19.75 1.57 2.57
CA LEU A 47 -18.79 2.04 3.55
C LEU A 47 -19.52 2.32 4.87
N ASP A 48 -19.00 1.82 5.99
CA ASP A 48 -19.49 2.18 7.30
C ASP A 48 -19.51 3.72 7.42
N PRO A 49 -20.68 4.36 7.57
CA PRO A 49 -20.79 5.82 7.54
C PRO A 49 -19.97 6.51 8.62
N GLU A 50 -19.84 5.89 9.80
CA GLU A 50 -19.04 6.43 10.90
C GLU A 50 -17.55 6.40 10.55
N MET A 51 -17.06 5.28 10.03
CA MET A 51 -15.67 5.16 9.59
C MET A 51 -15.39 6.09 8.40
N LYS A 52 -16.32 6.23 7.44
CA LYS A 52 -16.19 7.20 6.35
C LYS A 52 -16.03 8.62 6.88
N ALA A 53 -16.91 9.05 7.79
CA ALA A 53 -16.81 10.37 8.41
C ALA A 53 -15.48 10.55 9.16
N PHE A 54 -15.06 9.53 9.93
CA PHE A 54 -13.78 9.56 10.62
C PHE A 54 -12.60 9.76 9.65
N LEU A 55 -12.56 9.02 8.54
CA LEU A 55 -11.54 9.19 7.51
C LEU A 55 -11.60 10.61 6.94
N GLU A 56 -12.78 11.09 6.56
CA GLU A 56 -12.96 12.41 5.96
C GLU A 56 -12.55 13.57 6.88
N GLU A 57 -12.80 13.45 8.19
CA GLU A 57 -12.45 14.45 9.20
C GLU A 57 -10.96 14.46 9.56
N ASN A 58 -10.29 13.31 9.48
CA ASN A 58 -8.93 13.13 10.01
C ASN A 58 -7.85 13.02 8.93
N THR A 59 -8.24 13.19 7.67
CA THR A 59 -7.34 13.20 6.51
C THR A 59 -7.71 14.34 5.57
N GLU A 60 -6.82 14.66 4.65
CA GLU A 60 -6.97 15.76 3.73
C GLU A 60 -6.95 15.29 2.28
N VAL A 61 -7.78 15.90 1.45
CA VAL A 61 -7.73 15.72 -0.01
C VAL A 61 -6.60 16.58 -0.59
N THR A 62 -5.65 15.96 -1.26
CA THR A 62 -4.55 16.63 -1.95
C THR A 62 -4.17 15.85 -3.22
N SER A 63 -3.78 16.57 -4.25
CA SER A 63 -2.99 16.03 -5.38
C SER A 63 -1.58 16.65 -5.43
N SER A 64 -1.30 17.62 -4.56
CA SER A 64 -0.02 18.33 -4.52
C SER A 64 1.03 17.59 -3.69
N GLY A 65 2.30 17.82 -4.00
CA GLY A 65 3.44 17.33 -3.21
C GLY A 65 3.86 15.87 -3.48
N SER A 66 3.27 15.23 -4.49
CA SER A 66 3.62 13.90 -4.98
C SER A 66 4.08 13.92 -6.44
N LEU A 67 4.54 12.78 -6.96
CA LEU A 67 4.90 12.62 -8.38
C LEU A 67 3.69 12.66 -9.34
N THR A 68 2.46 12.52 -8.83
CA THR A 68 1.25 12.36 -9.66
C THR A 68 0.20 13.42 -9.33
N PRO A 69 0.39 14.68 -9.74
CA PRO A 69 -0.59 15.75 -9.53
C PRO A 69 -1.95 15.49 -10.21
N GLU A 70 -2.03 14.52 -11.12
CA GLU A 70 -3.25 14.06 -11.78
C GLU A 70 -4.17 13.25 -10.86
N ILE A 71 -3.64 12.70 -9.75
CA ILE A 71 -4.39 11.82 -8.84
C ILE A 71 -4.72 12.59 -7.56
N GLN A 72 -6.02 12.71 -7.27
CA GLN A 72 -6.49 13.23 -5.99
C GLN A 72 -6.54 12.11 -4.95
N LEU A 73 -5.88 12.32 -3.81
CA LEU A 73 -5.85 11.33 -2.73
C LEU A 73 -6.25 11.99 -1.41
N ARG A 74 -6.93 11.20 -0.60
CA ARG A 74 -7.21 11.49 0.80
C ARG A 74 -6.09 10.89 1.65
N LEU A 75 -5.25 11.75 2.23
CA LEU A 75 -4.00 11.37 2.90
C LEU A 75 -3.89 12.02 4.29
N LEU A 76 -3.08 11.42 5.16
CA LEU A 76 -2.63 12.09 6.38
C LEU A 76 -1.50 13.07 6.01
N THR A 77 -1.70 14.36 6.29
CA THR A 77 -0.76 15.45 5.92
C THR A 77 -0.34 16.26 7.15
N PRO A 78 0.67 17.15 7.06
CA PRO A 78 1.01 18.09 8.12
C PRO A 78 -0.11 18.98 8.67
N ARG A 79 -1.23 19.09 7.95
CA ARG A 79 -2.40 19.86 8.38
C ARG A 79 -3.40 19.02 9.18
N CYS A 80 -3.26 17.70 9.18
CA CYS A 80 -4.17 16.80 9.88
C CYS A 80 -3.79 16.71 11.37
N LYS A 81 -4.80 16.64 12.25
CA LYS A 81 -4.63 16.55 13.71
C LYS A 81 -3.63 15.46 14.09
N PHE A 82 -3.87 14.25 13.62
CA PHE A 82 -3.09 13.07 14.00
C PHE A 82 -1.69 12.99 13.39
N TRP A 83 -1.30 13.93 12.53
CA TRP A 83 0.06 13.99 12.00
C TRP A 83 1.11 14.33 13.05
N TRP A 84 0.74 15.14 14.05
CA TRP A 84 1.63 15.63 15.11
C TRP A 84 1.40 14.94 16.46
N GLU A 85 0.31 14.18 16.57
CA GLU A 85 -0.03 13.46 17.79
C GLU A 85 0.83 12.21 17.98
N ARG A 86 0.86 11.72 19.22
CA ARG A 86 1.49 10.43 19.50
C ARG A 86 0.70 9.30 18.85
N ALA A 87 1.41 8.28 18.40
CA ALA A 87 0.82 7.13 17.72
C ALA A 87 -0.21 6.37 18.58
N ASP A 88 -0.10 6.40 19.91
CA ASP A 88 -1.07 5.75 20.82
C ASP A 88 -2.40 6.50 20.96
N LEU A 89 -2.47 7.76 20.50
CA LEU A 89 -3.72 8.52 20.42
C LEU A 89 -4.48 8.23 19.13
N TRP A 90 -3.86 7.55 18.17
CA TRP A 90 -4.51 7.09 16.95
C TRP A 90 -5.44 5.92 17.30
N PRO A 91 -6.76 6.01 17.01
CA PRO A 91 -7.74 5.03 17.49
C PRO A 91 -7.77 3.76 16.63
N LEU A 92 -7.01 3.70 15.53
CA LEU A 92 -6.96 2.57 14.60
C LEU A 92 -5.57 1.93 14.60
N ARG A 93 -5.37 0.90 13.77
CA ARG A 93 -4.03 0.38 13.47
C ARG A 93 -3.20 1.45 12.76
N ASP A 94 -1.88 1.28 12.78
CA ASP A 94 -0.92 2.20 12.14
C ASP A 94 -1.39 2.61 10.73
N PRO A 95 -1.50 3.92 10.43
CA PRO A 95 -2.17 4.41 9.23
C PRO A 95 -1.28 4.37 7.99
N TYR A 96 -0.61 3.24 7.72
CA TYR A 96 0.23 3.08 6.53
C TYR A 96 -0.53 3.37 5.23
N TRP A 97 -1.83 3.04 5.20
CA TRP A 97 -2.75 3.32 4.10
C TRP A 97 -3.00 4.81 3.85
N ALA A 98 -2.76 5.68 4.84
CA ALA A 98 -3.00 7.12 4.74
C ALA A 98 -1.80 7.88 4.17
N ILE A 99 -0.68 7.20 3.93
CA ILE A 99 0.55 7.76 3.37
C ILE A 99 0.71 7.33 1.93
N TYR A 100 1.07 8.27 1.06
CA TYR A 100 1.44 7.96 -0.32
C TYR A 100 2.95 7.72 -0.43
N TRP A 101 3.35 6.47 -0.20
CA TRP A 101 4.76 6.08 -0.09
C TRP A 101 5.55 6.26 -1.41
N PRO A 102 6.85 6.60 -1.34
CA PRO A 102 7.65 6.97 -2.51
C PRO A 102 7.68 5.95 -3.66
N GLY A 103 7.78 4.65 -3.37
CA GLY A 103 7.74 3.58 -4.36
C GLY A 103 6.37 3.45 -5.04
N GLY A 104 5.29 3.63 -4.27
CA GLY A 104 3.94 3.78 -4.83
C GLY A 104 3.82 4.99 -5.75
N GLN A 105 4.43 6.13 -5.39
CA GLN A 105 4.46 7.32 -6.24
C GLN A 105 5.19 7.06 -7.56
N ALA A 106 6.37 6.42 -7.50
CA ALA A 106 7.17 6.10 -8.68
C ALA A 106 6.44 5.15 -9.63
N LEU A 107 5.80 4.10 -9.09
CA LEU A 107 4.98 3.18 -9.89
C LEU A 107 3.80 3.90 -10.56
N SER A 108 3.05 4.69 -9.78
CA SER A 108 1.89 5.42 -10.31
C SER A 108 2.31 6.36 -11.43
N ARG A 109 3.39 7.12 -11.24
CA ARG A 109 3.96 8.01 -12.27
C ARG A 109 4.37 7.23 -13.51
N TYR A 110 5.07 6.11 -13.33
CA TYR A 110 5.51 5.25 -14.43
C TYR A 110 4.33 4.72 -15.25
N LEU A 111 3.24 4.29 -14.61
CA LEU A 111 2.05 3.80 -15.30
C LEU A 111 1.30 4.91 -16.06
N LEU A 112 1.26 6.13 -15.53
CA LEU A 112 0.67 7.29 -16.21
C LEU A 112 1.50 7.71 -17.43
N ASP A 113 2.83 7.68 -17.32
CA ASP A 113 3.75 8.04 -18.41
C ASP A 113 3.81 6.96 -19.50
N ASN A 114 3.56 5.70 -19.13
CA ASN A 114 3.67 4.53 -20.02
C ASN A 114 2.36 3.72 -20.05
N PRO A 115 1.25 4.28 -20.56
CA PRO A 115 -0.06 3.63 -20.45
C PRO A 115 -0.14 2.27 -21.15
N ASP A 116 0.67 2.02 -22.19
CA ASP A 116 0.73 0.72 -22.89
C ASP A 116 1.21 -0.44 -22.00
N VAL A 117 1.85 -0.13 -20.87
CA VAL A 117 2.22 -1.14 -19.85
C VAL A 117 0.97 -1.81 -19.29
N VAL A 118 -0.16 -1.11 -19.17
CA VAL A 118 -1.39 -1.61 -18.53
C VAL A 118 -2.63 -1.58 -19.42
N ARG A 119 -2.62 -0.84 -20.54
CA ARG A 119 -3.77 -0.67 -21.42
C ARG A 119 -4.33 -2.01 -21.88
N GLY A 120 -5.60 -2.25 -21.60
CA GLY A 120 -6.29 -3.50 -21.96
C GLY A 120 -5.88 -4.73 -21.14
N LYS A 121 -5.01 -4.58 -20.13
CA LYS A 121 -4.46 -5.69 -19.34
C LYS A 121 -5.15 -5.84 -17.98
N SER A 122 -4.91 -6.99 -17.35
CA SER A 122 -5.25 -7.28 -15.97
C SER A 122 -4.11 -6.91 -15.02
N VAL A 123 -4.41 -6.10 -14.00
CA VAL A 123 -3.45 -5.56 -13.04
C VAL A 123 -3.83 -5.94 -11.61
N LEU A 124 -2.88 -6.49 -10.87
CA LEU A 124 -2.98 -6.72 -9.43
C LEU A 124 -2.03 -5.76 -8.70
N ASP A 125 -2.57 -4.92 -7.82
CA ASP A 125 -1.83 -4.02 -6.94
C ASP A 125 -1.75 -4.62 -5.54
N ILE A 126 -0.56 -5.02 -5.09
CA ILE A 126 -0.35 -5.67 -3.78
C ILE A 126 0.16 -4.64 -2.77
N GLY A 127 -0.47 -4.60 -1.60
CA GLY A 127 -0.18 -3.58 -0.59
C GLY A 127 -0.63 -2.21 -1.06
N SER A 128 -1.85 -2.13 -1.59
CA SER A 128 -2.33 -0.95 -2.31
C SER A 128 -2.38 0.31 -1.45
N GLY A 129 -2.51 0.20 -0.12
CA GLY A 129 -2.53 1.34 0.79
C GLY A 129 -3.61 2.37 0.42
N CYS A 130 -3.19 3.57 0.01
CA CYS A 130 -4.11 4.63 -0.45
C CYS A 130 -4.74 4.37 -1.83
N GLY A 131 -4.28 3.34 -2.57
CA GLY A 131 -4.83 2.93 -3.87
C GLY A 131 -4.30 3.68 -5.08
N ALA A 132 -3.29 4.55 -4.91
CA ALA A 132 -2.82 5.43 -5.96
C ALA A 132 -2.33 4.66 -7.21
N THR A 133 -1.60 3.55 -7.03
CA THR A 133 -1.07 2.75 -8.15
C THR A 133 -2.20 2.07 -8.92
N ALA A 134 -3.18 1.47 -8.24
CA ALA A 134 -4.38 0.93 -8.87
C ALA A 134 -5.21 2.00 -9.60
N ILE A 135 -5.35 3.21 -9.02
CA ILE A 135 -6.02 4.35 -9.66
C ILE A 135 -5.26 4.77 -10.93
N ALA A 136 -3.94 4.91 -10.86
CA ALA A 136 -3.09 5.20 -12.01
C ALA A 136 -3.26 4.14 -13.12
N ALA A 137 -3.23 2.86 -12.76
CA ALA A 137 -3.48 1.77 -13.71
C ALA A 137 -4.87 1.89 -14.36
N LYS A 138 -5.90 2.25 -13.59
CA LYS A 138 -7.25 2.46 -14.13
C LYS A 138 -7.32 3.62 -15.10
N MET A 139 -6.73 4.76 -14.73
CA MET A 139 -6.67 5.96 -15.57
C MET A 139 -5.89 5.69 -16.87
N SER A 140 -4.86 4.85 -16.82
CA SER A 140 -4.07 4.42 -17.98
C SER A 140 -4.73 3.35 -18.86
N GLY A 141 -5.95 2.91 -18.52
CA GLY A 141 -6.76 2.03 -19.36
C GLY A 141 -6.63 0.54 -19.07
N ALA A 142 -6.24 0.15 -17.84
CA ALA A 142 -6.33 -1.25 -17.41
C ALA A 142 -7.77 -1.78 -17.54
N LEU A 143 -7.88 -3.00 -18.07
CA LEU A 143 -9.16 -3.66 -18.31
C LEU A 143 -9.73 -4.23 -17.01
N ARG A 144 -8.88 -4.91 -16.24
CA ARG A 144 -9.23 -5.55 -14.97
C ARG A 144 -8.25 -5.09 -13.90
N ILE A 145 -8.76 -4.72 -12.73
CA ILE A 145 -7.95 -4.32 -11.59
C ILE A 145 -8.42 -5.10 -10.37
N LEU A 146 -7.46 -5.55 -9.57
CA LEU A 146 -7.68 -5.94 -8.19
C LEU A 146 -6.68 -5.19 -7.32
N ALA A 147 -7.18 -4.37 -6.39
CA ALA A 147 -6.36 -3.83 -5.33
C ALA A 147 -6.40 -4.78 -4.13
N ASN A 148 -5.24 -5.05 -3.53
CA ASN A 148 -5.11 -5.94 -2.39
C ASN A 148 -4.39 -5.25 -1.25
N ASP A 149 -4.99 -5.35 -0.06
CA ASP A 149 -4.35 -4.96 1.19
C ASP A 149 -4.84 -5.89 2.31
N ILE A 150 -4.09 -5.99 3.41
CA ILE A 150 -4.53 -6.74 4.59
C ILE A 150 -5.35 -5.87 5.54
N ASP A 151 -5.25 -4.55 5.43
CA ASP A 151 -5.96 -3.59 6.28
C ASP A 151 -7.35 -3.25 5.68
N PRO A 152 -8.45 -3.52 6.39
CA PRO A 152 -9.79 -3.12 5.92
C PRO A 152 -9.94 -1.61 5.72
N ILE A 153 -9.20 -0.78 6.47
CA ILE A 153 -9.25 0.67 6.33
C ILE A 153 -8.61 1.12 5.01
N ALA A 154 -7.59 0.41 4.53
CA ALA A 154 -7.03 0.65 3.20
C ALA A 154 -8.10 0.47 2.12
N GLY A 155 -8.94 -0.57 2.22
CA GLY A 155 -10.06 -0.75 1.29
C GLY A 155 -11.06 0.41 1.27
N MET A 156 -11.34 0.98 2.44
CA MET A 156 -12.18 2.17 2.55
C MET A 156 -11.50 3.39 1.92
N ALA A 157 -10.22 3.61 2.20
CA ALA A 157 -9.43 4.69 1.62
C ALA A 157 -9.37 4.61 0.09
N ILE A 158 -9.13 3.42 -0.47
CA ILE A 158 -9.14 3.17 -1.92
C ILE A 158 -10.50 3.53 -2.52
N THR A 159 -11.60 3.15 -1.88
CA THR A 159 -12.95 3.45 -2.34
C THR A 159 -13.19 4.97 -2.40
N LEU A 160 -12.86 5.69 -1.33
CA LEU A 160 -12.97 7.16 -1.28
C LEU A 160 -12.05 7.83 -2.32
N ASN A 161 -10.85 7.31 -2.51
CA ASN A 161 -9.91 7.84 -3.51
C ASN A 161 -10.37 7.55 -4.95
N CYS A 162 -11.05 6.44 -5.22
CA CYS A 162 -11.69 6.22 -6.52
C CYS A 162 -12.75 7.30 -6.80
N GLU A 163 -13.61 7.61 -5.81
CA GLU A 163 -14.64 8.65 -5.92
C GLU A 163 -14.01 10.02 -6.23
N LEU A 164 -12.92 10.40 -5.54
CA LEU A 164 -12.19 11.66 -5.78
C LEU A 164 -11.62 11.78 -7.20
N ASN A 165 -11.35 10.66 -7.87
CA ASN A 165 -10.85 10.60 -9.24
C ASN A 165 -11.94 10.27 -10.26
N GLN A 166 -13.22 10.35 -9.88
CA GLN A 166 -14.37 10.09 -10.75
C GLN A 166 -14.37 8.66 -11.33
N LEU A 167 -13.83 7.71 -10.56
CA LEU A 167 -13.79 6.30 -10.91
C LEU A 167 -14.82 5.51 -10.11
N ASN A 168 -15.51 4.59 -10.76
CA ASN A 168 -16.23 3.54 -10.04
C ASN A 168 -15.20 2.67 -9.29
N PRO A 169 -15.42 2.35 -8.00
CA PRO A 169 -14.55 1.47 -7.26
C PRO A 169 -14.34 0.14 -7.99
N PHE A 170 -13.08 -0.22 -8.24
CA PHE A 170 -12.71 -1.55 -8.73
C PHE A 170 -12.75 -2.58 -7.58
N PRO A 171 -12.69 -3.90 -7.88
CA PRO A 171 -12.58 -4.92 -6.84
C PRO A 171 -11.41 -4.69 -5.88
N ILE A 172 -11.69 -4.83 -4.58
CA ILE A 172 -10.72 -4.71 -3.49
C ILE A 172 -10.75 -6.02 -2.68
N LEU A 173 -9.60 -6.60 -2.42
CA LEU A 173 -9.44 -7.81 -1.61
C LEU A 173 -8.76 -7.50 -0.29
N ILE A 174 -9.50 -7.63 0.82
CA ILE A 174 -8.98 -7.44 2.18
C ILE A 174 -8.52 -8.78 2.78
N LYS A 175 -7.37 -9.27 2.32
CA LYS A 175 -6.75 -10.55 2.74
C LYS A 175 -5.26 -10.55 2.45
N ASN A 176 -4.52 -11.41 3.13
CA ASN A 176 -3.18 -11.75 2.70
C ASN A 176 -3.27 -12.56 1.39
N ILE A 177 -2.90 -11.97 0.26
CA ILE A 177 -2.97 -12.63 -1.05
C ILE A 177 -1.89 -13.72 -1.22
N LEU A 178 -0.82 -13.67 -0.40
CA LEU A 178 0.25 -14.65 -0.46
C LEU A 178 -0.21 -16.05 -0.01
N ASP A 179 -1.29 -16.12 0.78
CA ASP A 179 -1.89 -17.35 1.29
C ASP A 179 -2.97 -17.94 0.35
N LEU A 180 -3.23 -17.31 -0.78
CA LEU A 180 -4.31 -17.66 -1.69
C LEU A 180 -3.78 -18.34 -2.97
N GLU A 181 -4.65 -19.12 -3.61
CA GLU A 181 -4.38 -19.61 -4.96
C GLU A 181 -4.22 -18.43 -5.93
N GLN A 182 -3.18 -18.52 -6.74
CA GLN A 182 -2.82 -17.46 -7.69
C GLN A 182 -3.76 -17.49 -8.90
N ASP A 183 -4.35 -16.34 -9.22
CA ASP A 183 -5.04 -16.14 -10.51
C ASP A 183 -4.04 -15.61 -11.54
N LYS A 184 -4.40 -15.72 -12.83
CA LYS A 184 -3.62 -15.17 -13.92
C LYS A 184 -3.78 -13.64 -13.96
N TRP A 185 -2.66 -12.94 -13.89
CA TRP A 185 -2.56 -11.49 -14.08
C TRP A 185 -1.54 -11.19 -15.17
N ASP A 186 -1.79 -10.18 -16.00
CA ASP A 186 -0.79 -9.74 -16.97
C ASP A 186 0.33 -8.95 -16.28
N LEU A 187 -0.03 -8.16 -15.26
CA LEU A 187 0.89 -7.36 -14.47
C LEU A 187 0.55 -7.42 -12.97
N VAL A 188 1.58 -7.60 -12.14
CA VAL A 188 1.56 -7.35 -10.70
C VAL A 188 2.41 -6.12 -10.39
N VAL A 189 1.91 -5.25 -9.52
CA VAL A 189 2.64 -4.08 -9.02
C VAL A 189 2.70 -4.11 -7.50
N LEU A 190 3.83 -3.70 -6.93
CA LEU A 190 4.02 -3.59 -5.48
C LEU A 190 4.95 -2.42 -5.13
N GLY A 191 4.43 -1.44 -4.39
CA GLY A 191 5.17 -0.26 -3.95
C GLY A 191 5.56 -0.35 -2.47
N ASP A 192 6.84 -0.15 -2.16
CA ASP A 192 7.39 -0.12 -0.80
C ASP A 192 7.18 -1.41 0.02
N MET A 193 6.80 -2.53 -0.59
CA MET A 193 6.44 -3.77 0.13
C MET A 193 7.63 -4.54 0.73
N PHE A 194 8.87 -4.17 0.40
CA PHE A 194 10.10 -4.76 0.94
C PHE A 194 10.58 -3.99 2.17
N TYR A 195 9.69 -3.80 3.16
CA TYR A 195 10.00 -3.11 4.42
C TYR A 195 10.33 -4.04 5.58
N ASP A 196 10.06 -5.35 5.43
CA ASP A 196 10.27 -6.40 6.41
C ASP A 196 10.94 -7.61 5.74
N GLU A 197 11.86 -8.27 6.44
CA GLU A 197 12.68 -9.36 5.88
C GLU A 197 11.86 -10.63 5.61
N ASP A 198 11.03 -11.05 6.57
CA ASP A 198 10.19 -12.26 6.44
C ASP A 198 9.14 -12.08 5.32
N LEU A 199 8.59 -10.86 5.21
CA LEU A 199 7.70 -10.49 4.12
C LEU A 199 8.42 -10.48 2.77
N ALA A 200 9.64 -9.93 2.70
CA ALA A 200 10.44 -9.87 1.48
C ALA A 200 10.74 -11.27 0.92
N ASP A 201 11.12 -12.21 1.77
CA ASP A 201 11.36 -13.61 1.39
C ASP A 201 10.08 -14.27 0.86
N SER A 202 8.96 -14.07 1.56
CA SER A 202 7.64 -14.60 1.17
C SER A 202 7.18 -14.04 -0.17
N LEU A 203 7.37 -12.73 -0.38
CA LEU A 203 7.05 -12.05 -1.65
C LEU A 203 7.89 -12.58 -2.79
N LEU A 204 9.21 -12.74 -2.61
CA LEU A 204 10.08 -13.27 -3.65
C LEU A 204 9.63 -14.65 -4.11
N GLN A 205 9.33 -15.55 -3.19
CA GLN A 205 8.84 -16.88 -3.55
C GLN A 205 7.50 -16.82 -4.29
N TRP A 206 6.58 -15.97 -3.84
CA TRP A 206 5.27 -15.81 -4.47
C TRP A 206 5.38 -15.22 -5.89
N LEU A 207 6.25 -14.22 -6.10
CA LEU A 207 6.49 -13.58 -7.40
C LEU A 207 7.14 -14.55 -8.40
N LYS A 208 8.08 -15.38 -7.96
CA LYS A 208 8.65 -16.47 -8.79
C LYS A 208 7.55 -17.41 -9.28
N ASN A 209 6.69 -17.87 -8.36
CA ASN A 209 5.58 -18.76 -8.71
C ASN A 209 4.62 -18.12 -9.73
N CYS A 210 4.32 -16.82 -9.59
CA CYS A 210 3.49 -16.09 -10.54
C CYS A 210 4.12 -16.05 -11.94
N PHE A 211 5.42 -15.77 -12.01
CA PHE A 211 6.15 -15.74 -13.27
C PHE A 211 6.22 -17.13 -13.92
N GLU A 212 6.58 -18.16 -13.16
CA GLU A 212 6.72 -19.53 -13.65
C GLU A 212 5.40 -20.10 -14.16
N THR A 213 4.30 -19.86 -13.43
CA THR A 213 2.99 -20.44 -13.72
C THR A 213 2.26 -19.69 -14.83
N HIS A 214 2.31 -18.35 -14.82
CA HIS A 214 1.45 -17.52 -15.65
C HIS A 214 2.19 -16.57 -16.58
N ARG A 215 3.52 -16.48 -16.47
CA ARG A 215 4.35 -15.48 -17.18
C ARG A 215 3.92 -14.05 -16.86
N THR A 216 3.40 -13.85 -15.65
CA THR A 216 3.00 -12.54 -15.12
C THR A 216 4.18 -11.58 -15.10
N GLN A 217 4.01 -10.38 -15.64
CA GLN A 217 5.01 -9.31 -15.49
C GLN A 217 4.90 -8.71 -14.09
N VAL A 218 6.02 -8.24 -13.54
CA VAL A 218 6.07 -7.69 -12.18
C VAL A 218 6.86 -6.38 -12.19
N LEU A 219 6.27 -5.33 -11.62
CA LEU A 219 6.93 -4.04 -11.36
C LEU A 219 6.97 -3.75 -9.87
N ILE A 220 8.13 -3.35 -9.38
CA ILE A 220 8.39 -3.02 -7.97
C ILE A 220 8.81 -1.56 -7.89
N GLY A 221 8.15 -0.78 -7.04
CA GLY A 221 8.56 0.58 -6.72
C GLY A 221 9.21 0.61 -5.35
N ASP A 222 10.46 1.07 -5.24
CA ASP A 222 11.13 1.18 -3.94
C ASP A 222 12.12 2.36 -3.93
N PRO A 223 12.20 3.13 -2.82
CA PRO A 223 13.15 4.24 -2.68
C PRO A 223 14.57 3.84 -2.23
N GLY A 224 14.89 2.54 -2.19
CA GLY A 224 16.19 2.04 -1.74
C GLY A 224 16.21 1.72 -0.24
N ARG A 225 15.16 1.09 0.29
CA ARG A 225 15.08 0.69 1.70
C ARG A 225 16.18 -0.33 2.03
N PRO A 226 16.74 -0.34 3.26
CA PRO A 226 17.79 -1.30 3.64
C PRO A 226 17.38 -2.75 3.39
N GLN A 227 16.17 -3.13 3.79
CA GLN A 227 15.60 -4.45 3.60
C GLN A 227 15.48 -4.82 2.12
N PHE A 228 15.15 -3.86 1.25
CA PHE A 228 15.10 -4.09 -0.19
C PHE A 228 16.50 -4.22 -0.81
N THR A 229 17.42 -3.31 -0.47
CA THR A 229 18.77 -3.26 -1.05
C THR A 229 19.67 -4.41 -0.60
N GLY A 230 19.46 -4.94 0.62
CA GLY A 230 20.20 -6.08 1.15
C GLY A 230 19.63 -7.45 0.74
N HIS A 231 18.44 -7.48 0.16
CA HIS A 231 17.73 -8.72 -0.14
C HIS A 231 18.16 -9.36 -1.48
N SER A 232 18.10 -10.68 -1.53
CA SER A 232 18.55 -11.47 -2.69
C SER A 232 17.79 -11.19 -4.00
N ILE A 233 16.61 -10.57 -3.91
CA ILE A 233 15.82 -10.17 -5.07
C ILE A 233 16.59 -9.21 -5.99
N GLN A 234 17.53 -8.40 -5.48
CA GLN A 234 18.29 -7.43 -6.28
C GLN A 234 18.99 -8.05 -7.50
N HIS A 235 19.37 -9.32 -7.44
CA HIS A 235 19.99 -10.04 -8.56
C HIS A 235 19.02 -10.40 -9.69
N GLN A 236 17.73 -10.25 -9.47
CA GLN A 236 16.63 -10.57 -10.39
C GLN A 236 15.84 -9.31 -10.78
N LEU A 237 16.44 -8.12 -10.64
CA LEU A 237 15.80 -6.85 -10.95
C LEU A 237 16.51 -6.10 -12.06
N HIS A 238 15.72 -5.55 -12.97
CA HIS A 238 16.17 -4.61 -13.97
C HIS A 238 15.55 -3.24 -13.70
N LYS A 239 16.37 -2.20 -13.52
CA LYS A 239 15.89 -0.82 -13.33
C LYS A 239 15.23 -0.33 -14.62
N VAL A 240 13.97 0.07 -14.56
CA VAL A 240 13.22 0.58 -15.73
C VAL A 240 12.98 2.09 -15.69
N ALA A 241 12.88 2.69 -14.50
CA ALA A 241 12.73 4.13 -14.34
C ALA A 241 13.21 4.59 -12.95
N GLU A 242 13.57 5.86 -12.82
CA GLU A 242 13.85 6.51 -11.54
C GLU A 242 13.34 7.94 -11.56
N TYR A 243 12.80 8.36 -10.43
CA TYR A 243 12.17 9.65 -10.26
C TYR A 243 12.76 10.38 -9.06
N SER A 244 13.07 11.66 -9.24
CA SER A 244 13.42 12.56 -8.13
C SER A 244 12.16 12.90 -7.34
N LEU A 245 12.19 12.67 -6.04
CA LEU A 245 11.04 12.89 -5.17
C LEU A 245 10.81 14.40 -4.93
N PRO A 246 9.55 14.88 -4.97
CA PRO A 246 9.23 16.27 -4.64
C PRO A 246 9.59 16.62 -3.21
N GLU A 247 9.91 17.90 -2.95
CA GLU A 247 10.32 18.38 -1.61
C GLU A 247 9.41 17.92 -0.46
N PRO A 248 8.06 18.02 -0.55
CA PRO A 248 7.20 17.53 0.52
C PRO A 248 7.40 16.04 0.82
N THR A 249 7.48 15.21 -0.23
CA THR A 249 7.72 13.76 -0.07
C THR A 249 9.08 13.48 0.57
N ARG A 250 10.12 14.25 0.25
CA ARG A 250 11.46 14.10 0.86
C ARG A 250 11.44 14.41 2.35
N GLN A 251 10.77 15.49 2.73
CA GLN A 251 10.64 15.91 4.13
C GLN A 251 9.88 14.87 4.96
N ASP A 252 8.86 14.26 4.38
CA ASP A 252 8.01 13.29 5.07
C ASP A 252 8.65 11.89 5.18
N ASN A 253 9.65 11.58 4.34
CA ASN A 253 10.25 10.25 4.22
C ASN A 253 11.77 10.26 4.50
N ASN A 254 12.19 10.89 5.61
CA ASN A 254 13.56 10.86 6.13
C ASN A 254 14.64 11.31 5.12
N GLY A 255 14.29 12.22 4.21
CA GLY A 255 15.23 12.79 3.24
C GLY A 255 15.56 11.89 2.05
N LEU A 256 14.82 10.79 1.84
CA LEU A 256 14.91 10.01 0.60
C LEU A 256 14.76 10.94 -0.61
N THR A 257 15.66 10.85 -1.58
CA THR A 257 15.74 11.81 -2.70
C THR A 257 15.17 11.28 -3.99
N THR A 258 15.20 9.97 -4.20
CA THR A 258 14.71 9.31 -5.40
C THR A 258 13.88 8.08 -5.06
N SER A 259 13.06 7.63 -6.01
CA SER A 259 12.45 6.32 -5.98
C SER A 259 12.55 5.65 -7.36
N THR A 260 12.80 4.35 -7.36
CA THR A 260 13.11 3.58 -8.56
C THR A 260 12.01 2.56 -8.83
N VAL A 261 11.67 2.41 -10.11
CA VAL A 261 10.83 1.32 -10.61
C VAL A 261 11.72 0.23 -11.20
N TRP A 262 11.50 -0.98 -10.74
CA TRP A 262 12.22 -2.18 -11.13
C TRP A 262 11.27 -3.15 -11.81
N GLN A 263 11.73 -3.78 -12.89
CA GLN A 263 11.09 -4.95 -13.46
C GLN A 263 11.75 -6.20 -12.89
N PHE A 264 10.94 -7.11 -12.36
CA PHE A 264 11.43 -8.40 -11.89
C PHE A 264 11.59 -9.37 -13.07
N GLN A 265 12.78 -9.98 -13.13
CA GLN A 265 13.26 -10.87 -14.19
C GLN A 265 13.97 -12.07 -13.51
N PRO A 266 13.19 -13.09 -13.08
CA PRO A 266 13.72 -14.28 -12.42
C PRO A 266 14.48 -15.23 -13.36
#